data_AF-A0A7W6SDW0-F1
#
_entry.id   AF-A0A7W6SDW0-F1
#
_cell.length_a   1.000
_cell.length_b   1.000
_cell.length_c   1.000
_cell.angle_alpha   90.00
_cell.angle_beta   90.00
_cell.angle_gamma   90.00
#
_symmetry.space_group_name_H-M   'P 1'
#
loop_
_entity.id
_entity.type
_entity.pdbx_description
1 polymer ?
#
loop_
_entity_poly.entity_id
_entity_poly.type
_entity_poly.pdbx_seq_one_letter_code
_entity_poly.pdbx_strand_id
1 'polypeptide(L)'
;MSARLTLKAIKDDKPPPGHIPSLVDAIAPAAKAAMQQGGNVLDKAIRQNVVDNVAKLKSAAPILNAAAEQGKIKVVGGIYRLTTGTVDLIAQG
;
A
#
# COMPACT_ATOMS: atom_id res chain seq x y z
N MET A 1 -6.16 -1.11 -9.55
CA MET A 1 -5.67 -2.07 -10.58
C MET A 1 -4.46 -2.86 -10.07
N SER A 2 -3.41 -2.21 -9.54
CA SER A 2 -2.15 -2.85 -9.12
C SER A 2 -2.28 -3.91 -8.02
N ALA A 3 -3.04 -3.65 -6.93
CA ALA A 3 -3.23 -4.64 -5.86
C ALA A 3 -3.89 -5.96 -6.31
N ARG A 4 -4.83 -5.87 -7.27
CA ARG A 4 -5.48 -7.05 -7.85
C ARG A 4 -4.50 -7.88 -8.68
N LEU A 5 -3.60 -7.22 -9.42
CA LEU A 5 -2.57 -7.89 -10.21
C LEU A 5 -1.57 -8.63 -9.31
N THR A 6 -1.13 -8.01 -8.21
CA THR A 6 -0.25 -8.66 -7.23
C THR A 6 -0.89 -9.89 -6.62
N LEU A 7 -2.16 -9.81 -6.20
CA LEU A 7 -2.88 -10.97 -5.67
C LEU A 7 -3.00 -12.10 -6.70
N LYS A 8 -3.20 -11.76 -7.98
CA LYS A 8 -3.23 -12.74 -9.06
C LYS A 8 -1.85 -13.36 -9.30
N ALA A 9 -0.80 -12.56 -9.35
CA ALA A 9 0.57 -13.03 -9.55
C ALA A 9 1.04 -13.98 -8.43
N ILE A 10 0.70 -13.67 -7.17
CA ILE A 10 0.99 -14.55 -6.02
C ILE A 10 0.21 -15.86 -6.12
N LYS A 11 -1.04 -15.82 -6.58
CA LYS A 11 -1.89 -17.02 -6.72
C LYS A 11 -1.44 -17.93 -7.86
N ASP A 12 -1.07 -17.34 -8.99
CA ASP A 12 -0.74 -18.04 -10.22
C ASP A 12 0.75 -18.43 -10.30
N ASP A 13 1.57 -17.98 -9.33
CA ASP A 13 3.03 -18.15 -9.22
C ASP A 13 3.79 -17.80 -10.51
N LYS A 14 3.31 -16.77 -11.21
CA LYS A 14 3.89 -16.29 -12.47
C LYS A 14 4.11 -14.79 -12.44
N PRO A 15 5.36 -14.32 -12.58
CA PRO A 15 5.64 -12.90 -12.66
C PRO A 15 5.08 -12.32 -13.97
N PRO A 16 4.41 -11.16 -13.92
CA PRO A 16 3.94 -10.47 -15.12
C PRO A 16 5.11 -9.91 -15.94
N PRO A 17 4.95 -9.69 -17.26
CA PRO A 17 6.04 -9.23 -18.11
C PRO A 17 6.44 -7.77 -17.84
N GLY A 18 7.66 -7.41 -18.28
CA GLY A 18 8.16 -6.03 -18.29
C GLY A 18 8.49 -5.49 -16.91
N HIS A 19 8.10 -4.23 -16.62
CA HIS A 19 8.32 -3.58 -15.33
C HIS A 19 7.25 -3.90 -14.27
N ILE A 20 6.28 -4.75 -14.58
CA ILE A 20 5.22 -5.11 -13.64
C ILE A 20 5.73 -5.93 -12.42
N PRO A 21 6.79 -6.77 -12.51
CA PRO A 21 7.33 -7.47 -11.35
C PRO A 21 7.73 -6.53 -10.20
N SER A 22 8.37 -5.38 -10.47
CA SER A 22 8.75 -4.45 -9.41
C SER A 22 7.54 -3.84 -8.68
N LEU A 23 6.43 -3.64 -9.39
CA LEU A 23 5.15 -3.23 -8.80
C LEU A 23 4.54 -4.37 -7.96
N VAL A 24 4.63 -5.61 -8.44
CA VAL A 24 4.19 -6.80 -7.69
C VAL A 24 4.99 -6.92 -6.40
N ASP A 25 6.32 -6.81 -6.47
CA ASP A 25 7.23 -6.92 -5.34
C ASP A 25 6.96 -5.84 -4.28
N ALA A 26 6.71 -4.60 -4.72
CA ALA A 26 6.38 -3.50 -3.81
C ALA A 26 5.05 -3.69 -3.06
N ILE A 27 4.10 -4.44 -3.63
CA ILE A 27 2.76 -4.66 -3.04
C ILE A 27 2.65 -6.04 -2.36
N ALA A 28 3.54 -6.98 -2.69
CA ALA A 28 3.48 -8.35 -2.20
C ALA A 28 3.45 -8.48 -0.66
N PRO A 29 4.19 -7.68 0.14
CA PRO A 29 4.09 -7.73 1.60
C PRO A 29 2.67 -7.43 2.10
N ALA A 30 2.05 -6.37 1.59
CA ALA A 30 0.69 -5.96 1.92
C ALA A 30 -0.35 -7.02 1.52
N ALA A 31 -0.17 -7.63 0.35
CA ALA A 31 -1.04 -8.70 -0.14
C ALA A 31 -0.95 -9.96 0.74
N LYS A 32 0.26 -10.37 1.13
CA LYS A 32 0.49 -11.52 2.02
C LYS A 32 -0.13 -11.29 3.40
N ALA A 33 0.07 -10.11 3.98
CA ALA A 33 -0.54 -9.74 5.27
C ALA A 33 -2.08 -9.78 5.19
N ALA A 34 -2.67 -9.27 4.10
CA ALA A 34 -4.12 -9.31 3.90
C ALA A 34 -4.68 -10.74 3.74
N MET A 35 -3.95 -11.63 3.07
CA MET A 35 -4.35 -13.04 2.92
C MET A 35 -4.41 -13.78 4.26
N GLN A 36 -3.51 -13.48 5.20
CA GLN A 36 -3.51 -14.07 6.54
C GLN A 36 -4.74 -13.64 7.37
N GLN A 37 -5.32 -12.47 7.08
CA GLN A 37 -6.46 -11.93 7.83
C GLN A 37 -7.83 -12.42 7.32
N GLY A 38 -7.90 -13.15 6.20
CA GLY A 38 -9.15 -13.64 5.61
C GLY A 38 -10.15 -12.54 5.16
N GLY A 39 -11.34 -12.94 4.69
CA GLY A 39 -12.41 -12.02 4.27
C GLY A 39 -12.15 -11.33 2.92
N ASN A 40 -12.51 -10.04 2.79
CA ASN A 40 -12.22 -9.27 1.56
C ASN A 40 -10.73 -8.93 1.46
N VAL A 41 -9.95 -9.89 0.94
CA VAL A 41 -8.49 -9.80 0.79
C VAL A 41 -8.07 -8.60 -0.06
N LEU A 42 -8.84 -8.26 -1.10
CA LEU A 42 -8.48 -7.14 -1.98
C LEU A 42 -8.54 -5.80 -1.25
N ASP A 43 -9.65 -5.49 -0.57
CA ASP A 43 -9.77 -4.24 0.19
C ASP A 43 -8.73 -4.16 1.31
N LYS A 44 -8.46 -5.28 1.99
CA LYS A 44 -7.42 -5.35 3.02
C LYS A 44 -6.02 -5.12 2.44
N ALA A 45 -5.70 -5.73 1.31
CA ALA A 45 -4.41 -5.53 0.64
C ALA A 45 -4.20 -4.08 0.21
N ILE A 46 -5.24 -3.41 -0.29
CA ILE A 46 -5.19 -1.99 -0.64
C ILE A 46 -4.92 -1.15 0.61
N ARG A 47 -5.68 -1.38 1.70
CA ARG A 47 -5.51 -0.64 2.96
C ARG A 47 -4.12 -0.85 3.55
N GLN A 48 -3.64 -2.09 3.60
CA GLN A 48 -2.31 -2.42 4.12
C GLN A 48 -1.21 -1.77 3.27
N ASN A 49 -1.34 -1.78 1.93
CA ASN A 49 -0.35 -1.13 1.07
C ASN A 49 -0.25 0.38 1.31
N VAL A 50 -1.38 1.05 1.59
CA VAL A 50 -1.36 2.47 1.99
C VAL A 50 -0.66 2.66 3.32
N VAL A 51 -0.95 1.82 4.33
CA VAL A 51 -0.31 1.89 5.65
C VAL A 51 1.20 1.69 5.53
N ASP A 52 1.64 0.67 4.79
CA ASP A 52 3.06 0.37 4.59
C ASP A 52 3.79 1.53 3.90
N ASN A 53 3.17 2.16 2.91
CA ASN A 53 3.74 3.33 2.23
C ASN A 53 3.80 4.56 3.14
N VAL A 54 2.78 4.80 3.97
CA VAL A 54 2.81 5.89 4.96
C VAL A 54 3.95 5.67 5.96
N ALA A 55 4.12 4.45 6.47
CA ALA A 55 5.21 4.10 7.37
C ALA A 55 6.58 4.29 6.71
N LYS A 56 6.74 3.82 5.45
CA LYS A 56 7.95 3.99 4.66
C LYS A 56 8.31 5.45 4.41
N LEU A 57 7.33 6.30 4.12
CA LEU A 57 7.55 7.74 3.92
C LEU A 57 7.94 8.45 5.22
N LYS A 58 7.35 8.05 6.34
CA LYS A 58 7.72 8.58 7.66
C LYS A 58 9.14 8.21 8.08
N SER A 59 9.56 6.97 7.84
CA SER A 59 10.92 6.53 8.20
C SER A 59 11.97 6.87 7.15
N ALA A 60 11.59 7.49 6.03
CA ALA A 60 12.49 7.86 4.95
C ALA A 60 13.48 8.96 5.39
N ALA A 61 14.68 8.52 5.75
CA ALA A 61 15.79 9.38 6.12
C ALA A 61 16.52 9.96 4.88
N PRO A 62 17.22 11.09 5.04
CA PRO A 62 17.30 11.91 6.26
C PRO A 62 16.21 12.99 6.33
N ILE A 63 15.55 13.33 5.21
CA ILE A 63 14.72 14.54 5.10
C ILE A 63 13.33 14.35 5.67
N LEU A 64 12.60 13.33 5.20
CA LEU A 64 11.19 13.16 5.55
C LEU A 64 11.01 12.71 6.99
N ASN A 65 11.89 11.84 7.47
CA ASN A 65 11.87 11.42 8.87
C ASN A 65 12.11 12.60 9.82
N ALA A 66 13.18 13.38 9.61
CA ALA A 66 13.46 14.54 10.45
C ALA A 66 12.32 15.57 10.43
N ALA A 67 11.70 15.81 9.27
CA ALA A 67 10.57 16.72 9.16
C ALA A 67 9.30 16.19 9.85
N ALA A 68 9.05 14.88 9.81
CA ALA A 68 7.93 14.24 10.49
C ALA A 68 8.14 14.23 12.02
N GLU A 69 9.33 13.88 12.50
CA GLU A 69 9.69 13.90 13.93
C GLU A 69 9.63 15.32 14.52
N GLN A 70 10.03 16.32 13.75
CA GLN A 70 9.92 17.75 14.14
C GLN A 70 8.49 18.31 14.01
N GLY A 71 7.51 17.51 13.56
CA GLY A 71 6.13 17.94 13.36
C GLY A 71 5.92 18.97 12.24
N LYS A 72 6.94 19.18 11.39
CA LYS A 72 6.87 20.12 10.24
C LYS A 72 5.98 19.60 9.13
N ILE A 73 5.84 18.28 9.03
CA ILE A 73 4.96 17.61 8.07
C ILE A 73 4.15 16.52 8.76
N LYS A 74 2.95 16.24 8.23
CA LYS A 74 2.13 15.09 8.61
C LYS A 74 1.92 14.20 7.39
N VAL A 75 2.18 12.91 7.52
CA VAL A 75 1.98 11.93 6.45
C VAL A 75 0.66 11.20 6.68
N VAL A 76 -0.26 11.34 5.73
CA VAL A 76 -1.61 10.76 5.79
C VAL A 76 -1.85 9.86 4.58
N GLY A 77 -2.44 8.69 4.81
CA GLY A 77 -2.85 7.75 3.78
C GLY A 77 -4.33 7.88 3.43
N GLY A 78 -4.62 8.00 2.13
CA GLY A 78 -5.99 8.07 1.59
C GLY A 78 -6.25 7.02 0.50
N ILE A 79 -7.47 6.49 0.46
CA ILE A 79 -7.97 5.63 -0.61
C ILE A 79 -9.04 6.37 -1.38
N TYR A 80 -8.80 6.61 -2.67
CA TYR A 80 -9.80 7.18 -3.56
C TYR A 80 -10.77 6.11 -4.07
N ARG A 81 -12.07 6.34 -3.89
CA ARG A 81 -13.17 5.48 -4.35
C ARG A 81 -13.67 5.97 -5.70
N LEU A 82 -13.29 5.29 -6.77
CA LEU A 82 -13.69 5.64 -8.14
C LEU A 82 -15.21 5.65 -8.35
N THR A 83 -15.96 4.84 -7.61
CA THR A 83 -17.42 4.69 -7.76
C THR A 83 -18.21 5.87 -7.19
N THR A 84 -17.69 6.50 -6.14
CA THR A 84 -18.37 7.58 -5.40
C THR A 84 -17.67 8.93 -5.54
N GLY A 85 -16.41 8.93 -6.00
CA GLY A 85 -15.54 10.12 -6.02
C GLY A 85 -15.02 10.52 -4.63
N THR A 86 -15.24 9.72 -3.59
CA THR A 86 -14.85 10.04 -2.22
C THR A 86 -13.45 9.56 -1.87
N VAL A 87 -12.83 10.17 -0.85
CA VAL A 87 -11.55 9.73 -0.28
C VAL A 87 -11.78 9.19 1.12
N ASP A 88 -11.41 7.94 1.36
CA ASP A 88 -11.35 7.35 2.70
C ASP A 88 -9.96 7.65 3.30
N LEU A 89 -9.91 8.43 4.38
CA LEU A 89 -8.67 8.61 5.15
C LEU A 89 -8.50 7.41 6.10
N ILE A 90 -7.37 6.71 6.02
CA ILE A 90 -7.22 5.40 6.68
C ILE A 90 -5.96 5.23 7.53
N ALA A 91 -4.94 6.06 7.31
CA ALA A 91 -3.73 6.07 8.11
C ALA A 91 -3.40 7.52 8.44
N GLN A 92 -3.52 7.89 9.70
CA GLN A 92 -3.00 9.14 10.22
C GLN A 92 -1.97 8.79 11.28
N GLY A 93 -0.83 9.44 11.23
CA GLY A 93 -0.04 9.63 12.43
C GLY A 93 0.83 10.85 12.28
#